data_AF-C6HUU5-F1
#
_entry.id   AF-C6HUU5-F1
#
_cell.length_a   1.000
_cell.length_b   1.000
_cell.length_c   1.000
_cell.angle_alpha   90.00
_cell.angle_beta   90.00
_cell.angle_gamma   90.00
#
_symmetry.space_group_name_H-M   'P 1'
#
loop_
_entity.id
_entity.type
_entity.pdbx_description
1 polymer ?
#
loop_
_entity_poly.entity_id
_entity_poly.type
_entity_poly.pdbx_seq_one_letter_code
_entity_poly.pdbx_strand_id
1 'polypeptide(L)'
;MIKKALIFPLFSALLISATPVISHADNLPPLTGAKTAKMFNDFRSQAGKDFLLPQVFKNHPGVTFILSHAKDLGLTEKQIKQLKVIRRHMLARSLAQFKKINAQRAAYLAMAEKSRVDPKKLHKDLHNIAWLMAQATADHLTGHLNAAKVLTAAQLKKLSSIK
;
A
#
# COMPACT_ATOMS: atom_id res chain seq x y z
N MET A 1 8.03 -2.23 69.50
CA MET A 1 7.41 -1.01 68.91
C MET A 1 8.42 -0.47 67.90
N ILE A 2 8.26 -0.62 66.58
CA ILE A 2 7.56 0.25 65.61
C ILE A 2 7.55 -0.57 64.29
N LYS A 3 6.43 -1.18 63.84
CA LYS A 3 5.44 -0.75 62.82
C LYS A 3 5.99 -0.13 61.50
N LYS A 4 5.63 -0.79 60.39
CA LYS A 4 5.38 -0.30 58.99
C LYS A 4 6.61 -0.19 58.07
N ALA A 5 6.57 -0.50 56.77
CA ALA A 5 5.48 -0.85 55.85
C ALA A 5 6.00 -1.74 54.69
N LEU A 6 5.16 -2.70 54.26
CA LEU A 6 5.24 -3.35 52.96
C LEU A 6 5.10 -2.30 51.84
N ILE A 7 6.03 -2.27 50.89
CA ILE A 7 5.87 -1.57 49.62
C ILE A 7 5.47 -2.62 48.58
N PHE A 8 4.18 -2.62 48.22
CA PHE A 8 3.65 -3.35 47.08
C PHE A 8 4.14 -2.69 45.78
N PRO A 9 4.74 -3.40 44.82
CA PRO A 9 4.89 -2.87 43.48
C PRO A 9 3.53 -2.89 42.78
N LEU A 10 3.00 -1.70 42.48
CA LEU A 10 1.87 -1.50 41.58
C LEU A 10 2.28 -2.00 40.18
N PHE A 11 1.86 -3.22 39.83
CA PHE A 11 1.84 -3.65 38.44
C PHE A 11 0.73 -2.89 37.73
N SER A 12 1.06 -1.75 37.13
CA SER A 12 0.19 -1.10 36.14
C SER A 12 0.13 -2.01 34.91
N ALA A 13 -0.84 -2.92 34.90
CA ALA A 13 -1.28 -3.61 33.71
C ALA A 13 -1.89 -2.58 32.77
N LEU A 14 -1.06 -2.07 31.86
CA LEU A 14 -1.51 -1.29 30.71
C LEU A 14 -2.29 -2.25 29.82
N LEU A 15 -3.61 -2.35 30.02
CA LEU A 15 -4.51 -2.99 29.08
C LEU A 15 -4.43 -2.19 27.77
N ILE A 16 -3.62 -2.67 26.85
CA ILE A 16 -3.70 -2.30 25.44
C ILE A 16 -5.06 -2.83 24.97
N SER A 17 -6.06 -1.96 25.00
CA SER A 17 -7.33 -2.18 24.33
C SER A 17 -7.05 -2.31 22.84
N ALA A 18 -6.86 -3.55 22.40
CA ALA A 18 -6.88 -3.93 21.00
C ALA A 18 -8.31 -3.65 20.48
N THR A 19 -8.58 -2.41 20.10
CA THR A 19 -9.74 -2.11 19.30
C THR A 19 -9.53 -2.83 17.96
N PRO A 20 -10.42 -3.75 17.56
CA PRO A 20 -10.35 -4.27 16.23
C PRO A 20 -10.64 -3.07 15.32
N VAL A 21 -9.65 -2.65 14.54
CA VAL A 21 -9.90 -1.85 13.34
C VAL A 21 -10.67 -2.80 12.42
N ILE A 22 -11.98 -2.85 12.61
CA ILE A 22 -12.92 -3.46 11.67
C ILE A 22 -12.88 -2.54 10.45
N SER A 23 -11.88 -2.83 9.61
CA SER A 23 -11.72 -2.26 8.29
C SER A 23 -13.04 -2.43 7.56
N HIS A 24 -13.51 -1.37 6.89
CA HIS A 24 -14.68 -1.36 5.99
C HIS A 24 -14.51 -2.30 4.75
N ALA A 25 -13.80 -3.41 4.90
CA ALA A 25 -13.38 -4.34 3.86
C ALA A 25 -14.48 -5.32 3.44
N ASP A 26 -15.47 -5.57 4.30
CA ASP A 26 -16.52 -6.58 4.03
C ASP A 26 -17.54 -6.11 2.98
N ASN A 27 -17.58 -4.81 2.66
CA ASN A 27 -18.52 -4.22 1.69
C ASN A 27 -17.93 -3.95 0.31
N LEU A 28 -16.70 -4.39 0.02
CA LEU A 28 -16.14 -4.26 -1.34
C LEU A 28 -16.65 -5.41 -2.21
N PRO A 29 -17.38 -5.14 -3.31
CA PRO A 29 -17.96 -6.18 -4.15
C PRO A 29 -16.87 -7.12 -4.70
N PRO A 30 -17.19 -8.40 -4.93
CA PRO A 30 -16.25 -9.35 -5.50
C PRO A 30 -15.77 -8.86 -6.87
N LEU A 31 -14.50 -8.50 -6.93
CA LEU A 31 -13.83 -8.09 -8.17
C LEU A 31 -13.43 -9.34 -8.98
N THR A 32 -14.41 -9.92 -9.67
CA THR A 32 -14.23 -10.85 -10.79
C THR A 32 -14.64 -10.14 -12.09
N GLY A 33 -13.92 -10.36 -13.18
CA GLY A 33 -14.31 -9.89 -14.53
C GLY A 33 -13.59 -8.66 -15.08
N ALA A 34 -14.00 -8.27 -16.30
CA ALA A 34 -13.38 -7.26 -17.17
C ALA A 34 -13.12 -5.90 -16.49
N LYS A 35 -13.92 -5.53 -15.48
CA LYS A 35 -13.77 -4.30 -14.70
C LYS A 35 -12.43 -4.25 -13.96
N THR A 36 -11.99 -5.35 -13.37
CA THR A 36 -10.70 -5.44 -12.65
C THR A 36 -9.52 -5.43 -13.62
N ALA A 37 -9.68 -6.06 -14.78
CA ALA A 37 -8.69 -6.01 -15.85
C ALA A 37 -8.52 -4.59 -16.37
N LYS A 38 -9.62 -3.87 -16.59
CA LYS A 38 -9.60 -2.45 -16.97
C LYS A 38 -8.90 -1.59 -15.91
N MET A 39 -9.28 -1.72 -14.63
CA MET A 39 -8.62 -1.00 -13.54
C MET A 39 -7.11 -1.27 -13.45
N PHE A 40 -6.69 -2.51 -13.71
CA PHE A 40 -5.28 -2.89 -13.72
C PHE A 40 -4.53 -2.30 -14.93
N ASN A 41 -5.15 -2.29 -16.11
CA ASN A 41 -4.60 -1.66 -17.30
C ASN A 41 -4.50 -0.14 -17.13
N ASP A 42 -5.54 0.50 -16.58
CA ASP A 42 -5.57 1.92 -16.24
C ASP A 42 -4.47 2.26 -15.23
N PHE A 43 -4.26 1.41 -14.22
CA PHE A 43 -3.12 1.55 -13.31
C PHE A 43 -1.80 1.41 -14.07
N ARG A 44 -1.57 0.34 -14.86
CA ARG A 44 -0.28 0.17 -15.57
C ARG A 44 0.04 1.32 -16.52
N SER A 45 -0.97 1.84 -17.24
CA SER A 45 -0.78 2.94 -18.20
C SER A 45 -0.48 4.28 -17.53
N GLN A 46 -1.04 4.53 -16.35
CA GLN A 46 -0.89 5.80 -15.63
C GLN A 46 0.22 5.78 -14.56
N ALA A 47 0.49 4.61 -13.97
CA ALA A 47 1.29 4.45 -12.77
C ALA A 47 2.68 3.90 -13.01
N GLY A 48 2.82 3.00 -13.99
CA GLY A 48 3.98 2.13 -14.11
C GLY A 48 5.31 2.86 -14.32
N LYS A 49 5.26 4.09 -14.83
CA LYS A 49 6.43 4.94 -15.11
C LYS A 49 6.74 5.95 -14.00
N ASP A 50 5.77 6.25 -13.14
CA ASP A 50 5.83 7.40 -12.22
C ASP A 50 6.08 6.99 -10.76
N PHE A 51 6.03 5.70 -10.45
CA PHE A 51 6.43 5.19 -9.13
C PHE A 51 7.95 5.16 -9.00
N LEU A 52 8.46 5.61 -7.85
CA LEU A 52 9.88 5.55 -7.47
C LEU A 52 10.38 4.11 -7.15
N LEU A 53 9.60 3.07 -7.45
CA LEU A 53 9.75 1.74 -6.88
C LEU A 53 10.45 0.62 -7.70
N PRO A 54 11.20 0.84 -8.80
CA PRO A 54 11.79 -0.29 -9.54
C PRO A 54 12.69 -1.21 -8.70
N GLN A 55 13.53 -0.66 -7.82
CA GLN A 55 14.53 -1.45 -7.10
C GLN A 55 13.95 -2.25 -5.93
N VAL A 56 12.98 -1.68 -5.21
CA VAL A 56 12.39 -2.34 -4.02
C VAL A 56 11.49 -3.51 -4.43
N PHE A 57 10.90 -3.47 -5.63
CA PHE A 57 10.10 -4.58 -6.16
C PHE A 57 10.87 -5.86 -6.46
N LYS A 58 12.20 -5.81 -6.64
CA LYS A 58 13.01 -7.03 -6.77
C LYS A 58 12.88 -7.93 -5.55
N ASN A 59 12.84 -7.33 -4.36
CA ASN A 59 12.82 -8.08 -3.09
C ASN A 59 11.39 -8.30 -2.57
N HIS A 60 10.42 -7.54 -3.11
CA HIS A 60 9.02 -7.62 -2.71
C HIS A 60 8.15 -7.63 -3.96
N PRO A 61 7.93 -8.81 -4.58
CA PRO A 61 7.13 -8.89 -5.79
C PRO A 61 5.68 -8.52 -5.50
N GLY A 62 5.02 -7.94 -6.51
CA GLY A 62 3.63 -7.48 -6.37
C GLY A 62 2.64 -8.62 -6.21
N VAL A 63 1.50 -8.31 -5.59
CA VAL A 63 0.43 -9.29 -5.31
C VAL A 63 -0.08 -9.97 -6.59
N THR A 64 -0.10 -9.24 -7.70
CA THR A 64 -0.48 -9.81 -9.01
C THR A 64 0.52 -10.88 -9.47
N PHE A 65 1.81 -10.67 -9.24
CA PHE A 65 2.85 -11.64 -9.56
C PHE A 65 2.77 -12.88 -8.66
N ILE A 66 2.50 -12.70 -7.37
CA ILE A 66 2.27 -13.82 -6.44
C ILE A 66 1.07 -14.65 -6.90
N LEU A 67 -0.04 -13.98 -7.23
CA LEU A 67 -1.26 -14.65 -7.69
C LEU A 67 -1.10 -15.34 -9.05
N SER A 68 -0.26 -14.82 -9.96
CA SER A 68 -0.02 -15.49 -11.26
C SER A 68 0.76 -16.80 -11.11
N HIS A 69 1.53 -16.95 -10.03
CA HIS A 69 2.29 -18.15 -9.70
C HIS A 69 1.63 -18.98 -8.58
N ALA A 70 0.31 -18.83 -8.38
CA ALA A 70 -0.39 -19.46 -7.26
C ALA A 70 -0.23 -20.99 -7.23
N LYS A 71 -0.28 -21.65 -8.40
CA LYS A 71 -0.08 -23.09 -8.52
C LYS A 71 1.35 -23.49 -8.17
N ASP A 72 2.33 -22.79 -8.72
CA ASP A 72 3.74 -23.08 -8.48
C ASP A 72 4.11 -22.88 -7.00
N LEU A 73 3.55 -21.85 -6.37
CA LEU A 73 3.77 -21.59 -4.95
C LEU A 73 2.94 -22.51 -4.03
N GLY A 74 2.07 -23.35 -4.58
CA GLY A 74 1.17 -24.20 -3.79
C GLY A 74 0.31 -23.37 -2.83
N LEU A 75 -0.23 -22.25 -3.29
CA LEU A 75 -1.06 -21.39 -2.45
C LEU A 75 -2.37 -22.08 -2.09
N THR A 76 -2.74 -22.01 -0.81
CA THR A 76 -4.06 -22.49 -0.36
C THR A 76 -5.17 -21.54 -0.81
N GLU A 77 -6.41 -22.04 -0.89
CA GLU A 77 -7.59 -21.21 -1.18
C GLU A 77 -7.74 -20.04 -0.19
N LYS A 78 -7.37 -20.25 1.09
CA LYS A 78 -7.36 -19.20 2.11
C LYS A 78 -6.37 -18.08 1.76
N GLN A 79 -5.13 -18.44 1.40
CA GLN A 79 -4.11 -17.48 0.98
C GLN A 79 -4.53 -16.74 -0.29
N ILE A 80 -5.08 -17.43 -1.29
CA ILE A 80 -5.56 -16.82 -2.54
C ILE A 80 -6.65 -15.79 -2.24
N LYS A 81 -7.63 -16.11 -1.38
CA LYS A 81 -8.68 -15.16 -0.97
C LYS A 81 -8.08 -13.93 -0.27
N GLN A 82 -7.15 -14.12 0.66
CA GLN A 82 -6.46 -13.01 1.35
C GLN A 82 -5.66 -12.12 0.38
N LEU A 83 -4.87 -12.71 -0.52
CA LEU A 83 -4.10 -11.99 -1.52
C LEU A 83 -5.01 -11.21 -2.49
N LYS A 84 -6.15 -11.77 -2.90
CA LYS A 84 -7.14 -11.05 -3.70
C LYS A 84 -7.66 -9.81 -2.96
N VAL A 85 -7.99 -9.93 -1.67
CA VAL A 85 -8.39 -8.78 -0.84
C VAL A 85 -7.31 -7.70 -0.83
N ILE A 86 -6.05 -8.07 -0.53
CA ILE A 86 -4.91 -7.13 -0.52
C ILE A 86 -4.77 -6.44 -1.88
N ARG A 87 -4.80 -7.19 -2.99
CA ARG A 87 -4.74 -6.64 -4.35
C ARG A 87 -5.83 -5.61 -4.61
N ARG A 88 -7.07 -5.88 -4.17
CA ARG A 88 -8.19 -4.93 -4.34
C ARG A 88 -7.94 -3.62 -3.59
N HIS A 89 -7.50 -3.70 -2.34
CA HIS A 89 -7.18 -2.51 -1.55
C HIS A 89 -6.04 -1.70 -2.16
N MET A 90 -4.98 -2.37 -2.61
CA MET A 90 -3.87 -1.71 -3.28
C MET A 90 -4.32 -0.99 -4.55
N LEU A 91 -5.08 -1.67 -5.43
CA LEU A 91 -5.55 -1.06 -6.67
C LEU A 91 -6.46 0.14 -6.41
N ALA A 92 -7.43 0.01 -5.50
CA ALA A 92 -8.33 1.11 -5.16
C ALA A 92 -7.57 2.31 -4.60
N ARG A 93 -6.64 2.09 -3.65
CA ARG A 93 -5.83 3.15 -3.05
C ARG A 93 -4.93 3.80 -4.09
N SER A 94 -4.22 3.02 -4.90
CA SER A 94 -3.33 3.56 -5.92
C SER A 94 -4.07 4.40 -6.96
N LEU A 95 -5.24 3.96 -7.45
CA LEU A 95 -6.03 4.76 -8.39
C LEU A 95 -6.47 6.10 -7.79
N ALA A 96 -6.90 6.12 -6.52
CA ALA A 96 -7.26 7.35 -5.82
C ALA A 96 -6.04 8.29 -5.66
N GLN A 97 -4.87 7.73 -5.32
CA GLN A 97 -3.62 8.49 -5.22
C GLN A 97 -3.20 9.07 -6.56
N PHE A 98 -3.29 8.30 -7.65
CA PHE A 98 -2.99 8.81 -9.00
C PHE A 98 -3.89 9.94 -9.41
N LYS A 99 -5.20 9.81 -9.20
CA LYS A 99 -6.15 10.87 -9.52
C LYS A 99 -5.77 12.17 -8.80
N LYS A 100 -5.40 12.08 -7.51
CA LYS A 100 -4.97 13.23 -6.71
C LYS A 100 -3.64 13.83 -7.21
N ILE A 101 -2.63 13.00 -7.47
CA ILE A 101 -1.32 13.42 -7.97
C ILE A 101 -1.48 14.11 -9.34
N ASN A 102 -2.24 13.53 -10.25
CA ASN A 102 -2.44 14.07 -11.60
C ASN A 102 -3.23 15.39 -11.57
N ALA A 103 -4.24 15.52 -10.72
CA ALA A 103 -4.94 16.79 -10.53
C ALA A 103 -3.99 17.89 -10.01
N GLN A 104 -3.13 17.56 -9.03
CA GLN A 104 -2.14 18.51 -8.48
C GLN A 104 -1.08 18.90 -9.53
N ARG A 105 -0.59 17.94 -10.31
CA ARG A 105 0.36 18.17 -11.41
C ARG A 105 -0.25 19.04 -12.51
N ALA A 106 -1.49 18.77 -12.93
CA ALA A 106 -2.17 19.58 -13.92
C ALA A 106 -2.34 21.04 -13.44
N ALA A 107 -2.72 21.23 -12.17
CA ALA A 107 -2.82 22.56 -11.57
C ALA A 107 -1.46 23.27 -11.48
N TYR A 108 -0.38 22.53 -11.17
CA TYR A 108 0.98 23.05 -11.17
C TYR A 108 1.43 23.50 -12.57
N LEU A 109 1.21 22.68 -13.60
CA LEU A 109 1.59 23.02 -14.98
C LEU A 109 0.81 24.24 -15.50
N ALA A 110 -0.51 24.26 -15.31
CA ALA A 110 -1.35 25.40 -15.67
C ALA A 110 -0.97 26.69 -14.92
N MET A 111 -0.35 26.57 -13.74
CA MET A 111 0.22 27.72 -13.03
C MET A 111 1.53 28.16 -13.67
N ALA A 112 2.46 27.22 -13.91
CA ALA A 112 3.79 27.48 -14.43
C ALA A 112 3.78 28.15 -15.82
N GLU A 113 2.75 27.91 -16.62
CA GLU A 113 2.58 28.51 -17.95
C GLU A 113 2.18 30.00 -17.91
N LYS A 114 1.80 30.55 -16.76
CA LYS A 114 1.39 31.96 -16.64
C LYS A 114 2.61 32.88 -16.68
N SER A 115 2.46 34.05 -17.31
CA SER A 115 3.53 35.05 -17.43
C SER A 115 3.98 35.67 -16.10
N ARG A 116 3.15 35.57 -15.06
CA ARG A 116 3.48 35.98 -13.69
C ARG A 116 3.03 34.89 -12.72
N VAL A 117 4.00 34.23 -12.10
CA VAL A 117 3.80 33.16 -11.11
C VAL A 117 4.50 33.54 -9.83
N ASP A 118 3.86 33.29 -8.69
CA ASP A 118 4.52 33.37 -7.39
C ASP A 118 5.48 32.18 -7.22
N PRO A 119 6.80 32.40 -7.16
CA PRO A 119 7.78 31.33 -7.01
C PRO A 119 7.59 30.52 -5.72
N LYS A 120 7.13 31.14 -4.63
CA LYS A 120 6.89 30.45 -3.35
C LYS A 120 5.74 29.46 -3.49
N LYS A 121 4.65 29.88 -4.16
CA LYS A 121 3.52 29.00 -4.44
C LYS A 121 3.92 27.84 -5.35
N LEU A 122 4.68 28.11 -6.41
CA LEU A 122 5.16 27.08 -7.33
C LEU A 122 6.01 26.03 -6.59
N HIS A 123 6.93 26.47 -5.73
CA HIS A 123 7.76 25.58 -4.92
C HIS A 123 6.92 24.74 -3.94
N LYS A 124 5.94 25.36 -3.26
CA LYS A 124 5.02 24.66 -2.36
C LYS A 124 4.22 23.57 -3.08
N ASP A 125 3.70 23.87 -4.27
CA ASP A 125 2.92 22.90 -5.05
C ASP A 125 3.79 21.74 -5.51
N LEU A 126 5.03 22.00 -5.95
CA LEU A 126 6.00 20.96 -6.30
C LEU A 126 6.32 20.05 -5.10
N HIS A 127 6.57 20.65 -3.92
CA HIS A 127 6.81 19.89 -2.70
C HIS A 127 5.61 19.00 -2.34
N ASN A 128 4.38 19.52 -2.46
CA ASN A 128 3.16 18.75 -2.22
C ASN A 128 3.02 17.57 -3.20
N ILE A 129 3.33 17.77 -4.48
CA ILE A 129 3.34 16.70 -5.48
C ILE A 129 4.36 15.61 -5.09
N ALA A 130 5.58 16.01 -4.76
CA ALA A 130 6.63 15.08 -4.34
C ALA A 130 6.23 14.28 -3.09
N TRP A 131 5.65 14.94 -2.10
CA TRP A 131 5.14 14.29 -0.89
C TRP A 131 4.03 13.27 -1.21
N LEU A 132 3.07 13.61 -2.08
CA LEU A 132 2.01 12.69 -2.50
C LEU A 132 2.57 11.47 -3.23
N MET A 133 3.58 11.65 -4.09
CA MET A 133 4.25 10.55 -4.78
C MET A 133 5.01 9.63 -3.81
N ALA A 134 5.70 10.22 -2.82
CA ALA A 134 6.38 9.47 -1.77
C ALA A 134 5.38 8.68 -0.90
N GLN A 135 4.24 9.28 -0.54
CA GLN A 135 3.18 8.61 0.19
C GLN A 135 2.60 7.44 -0.62
N ALA A 136 2.27 7.65 -1.89
CA ALA A 136 1.78 6.60 -2.77
C ALA A 136 2.78 5.43 -2.85
N THR A 137 4.07 5.76 -2.96
CA THR A 137 5.18 4.81 -2.95
C THR A 137 5.22 3.98 -1.66
N ALA A 138 5.17 4.62 -0.50
CA ALA A 138 5.17 3.94 0.79
C ALA A 138 3.94 3.04 0.98
N ASP A 139 2.76 3.51 0.61
CA ASP A 139 1.52 2.74 0.66
C ASP A 139 1.56 1.51 -0.25
N HIS A 140 2.07 1.67 -1.46
CA HIS A 140 2.19 0.57 -2.41
C HIS A 140 3.16 -0.49 -1.90
N LEU A 141 4.35 -0.09 -1.40
CA LEU A 141 5.30 -1.00 -0.77
C LEU A 141 4.68 -1.74 0.43
N THR A 142 3.93 -1.03 1.27
CA THR A 142 3.21 -1.63 2.40
C THR A 142 2.26 -2.75 1.94
N GLY A 143 1.59 -2.55 0.80
CA GLY A 143 0.77 -3.58 0.17
C GLY A 143 1.56 -4.85 -0.22
N HIS A 144 2.76 -4.68 -0.80
CA HIS A 144 3.64 -5.79 -1.14
C HIS A 144 4.10 -6.54 0.12
N LEU A 145 4.51 -5.81 1.15
CA LEU A 145 4.93 -6.40 2.43
C LEU A 145 3.79 -7.17 3.11
N ASN A 146 2.56 -6.64 3.05
CA ASN A 146 1.40 -7.33 3.58
C ASN A 146 1.06 -8.61 2.80
N ALA A 147 1.26 -8.62 1.49
CA ALA A 147 1.10 -9.83 0.68
C ALA A 147 2.18 -10.88 1.00
N ALA A 148 3.42 -10.46 1.23
CA ALA A 148 4.50 -11.35 1.64
C ALA A 148 4.18 -12.06 2.98
N LYS A 149 3.54 -11.36 3.94
CA LYS A 149 3.11 -11.95 5.22
C LYS A 149 2.05 -13.05 5.10
N VAL A 150 1.35 -13.14 3.96
CA VAL A 150 0.38 -14.22 3.71
C VAL A 150 1.08 -15.53 3.35
N LEU A 151 2.31 -15.46 2.87
CA LEU A 151 3.09 -16.60 2.41
C LEU A 151 3.88 -17.24 3.56
N THR A 152 4.11 -18.54 3.46
CA THR A 152 5.06 -19.24 4.36
C THR A 152 6.50 -18.89 3.97
N ALA A 153 7.45 -19.14 4.89
CA ALA A 153 8.88 -18.96 4.59
C ALA A 153 9.34 -19.79 3.38
N ALA A 154 8.82 -21.02 3.23
CA ALA A 154 9.11 -21.88 2.08
C ALA A 154 8.57 -21.29 0.77
N GLN A 155 7.36 -20.73 0.79
CA GLN A 155 6.76 -20.06 -0.36
C GLN A 155 7.53 -18.79 -0.74
N LEU A 156 7.97 -17.99 0.25
CA LEU A 156 8.81 -16.81 0.00
C LEU A 156 10.15 -17.18 -0.64
N LYS A 157 10.81 -18.25 -0.16
CA LYS A 157 12.04 -18.75 -0.76
C LYS A 157 11.84 -19.25 -2.18
N LYS A 158 10.71 -19.91 -2.46
CA LYS A 158 10.36 -20.35 -3.82
C LYS A 158 10.10 -19.14 -4.72
N LEU A 159 9.37 -18.15 -4.22
CA LEU A 159 9.01 -16.93 -4.94
C LEU A 159 10.25 -16.13 -5.42
N SER A 160 11.32 -16.06 -4.62
CA SER A 160 12.55 -15.37 -5.02
C SER A 160 13.36 -16.08 -6.12
N SER A 161 13.03 -17.35 -6.42
CA SER A 161 13.62 -18.11 -7.53
C SER A 161 12.81 -18.04 -8.84
N ILE A 162 11.63 -17.43 -8.82
CA ILE A 162 10.77 -17.28 -10.01
C ILE A 162 11.22 -16.02 -10.77
N LYS A 163 11.53 -16.18 -12.07
CA LYS A 163 12.02 -15.11 -12.96
C LYS A 163 10.87 -14.38 -13.66
#